data_AF-A0A4Y2SCD5-F1
#
_entry.id   AF-A0A4Y2SCD5-F1
#
_cell.length_a   1.000
_cell.length_b   1.000
_cell.length_c   1.000
_cell.angle_alpha   90.00
_cell.angle_beta   90.00
_cell.angle_gamma   90.00
#
_symmetry.space_group_name_H-M   'P 1'
#
loop_
_entity.id
_entity.type
_entity.pdbx_description
1 polymer ?
#
loop_
_entity_poly.entity_id
_entity_poly.type
_entity_poly.pdbx_seq_one_letter_code
_entity_poly.pdbx_strand_id
1 'polypeptide(L)'
;MDAELKYCVDQFDGANFAVWARRIELIFVAKNLDKFLSKEADETKENQVSASKKAYALMLLFISDKVLVSLSDENTCASIFQKLKSTYLRDGAVNQILIRKRLAMLKKKEVSMQEHLSEVNGLVNQLKSCGVKISDMDIIVYILMSLPPEYDSTKSAI
;
A
#
# COMPACT_ATOMS: atom_id res chain seq x y z
N MET A 1 -29.78 6.48 14.59
CA MET A 1 -28.68 6.08 15.49
C MET A 1 -27.79 5.18 14.64
N ASP A 2 -27.00 5.81 13.76
CA ASP A 2 -26.06 5.10 12.91
C ASP A 2 -24.99 4.50 13.82
N ALA A 3 -24.97 3.18 13.93
CA ALA A 3 -23.88 2.47 14.57
C ALA A 3 -22.59 2.92 13.86
N GLU A 4 -21.68 3.56 14.58
CA GLU A 4 -20.37 3.93 14.07
C GLU A 4 -19.66 2.63 13.66
N LEU A 5 -19.77 2.24 12.38
CA LEU A 5 -18.92 1.21 11.83
C LEU A 5 -17.49 1.73 11.93
N LYS A 6 -16.78 1.23 12.95
CA LYS A 6 -15.36 1.45 13.14
C LYS A 6 -14.64 0.60 12.09
N TYR A 7 -14.51 1.15 10.89
CA TYR A 7 -13.75 0.52 9.82
C TYR A 7 -12.26 0.54 10.23
N CYS A 8 -11.78 -0.58 10.78
CA CYS A 8 -10.36 -0.77 11.07
C CYS A 8 -9.67 -1.22 9.78
N VAL A 9 -9.25 -0.24 8.98
CA VAL A 9 -8.36 -0.47 7.84
C VAL A 9 -7.05 0.23 8.14
N ASP A 10 -5.97 -0.54 8.14
CA ASP A 10 -4.63 0.01 8.28
C ASP A 10 -4.36 1.01 7.15
N GLN A 11 -3.61 2.05 7.48
CA GLN A 11 -3.15 3.02 6.49
C GLN A 11 -2.33 2.32 5.40
N PHE A 12 -2.52 2.75 4.16
CA PHE A 12 -1.75 2.23 3.04
C PHE A 12 -0.31 2.68 3.12
N ASP A 13 0.58 1.70 3.23
CA ASP A 13 2.02 1.89 3.34
C ASP A 13 2.79 1.51 2.06
N GLY A 14 2.06 1.19 0.99
CA GLY A 14 2.64 0.69 -0.26
C GLY A 14 2.56 -0.83 -0.45
N ALA A 15 2.13 -1.61 0.55
CA ALA A 15 1.96 -3.07 0.42
C ALA A 15 0.51 -3.48 0.18
N ASN A 16 0.33 -4.61 -0.52
CA ASN A 16 -0.96 -5.28 -0.72
C ASN A 16 -2.04 -4.36 -1.27
N PHE A 17 -1.68 -3.48 -2.21
CA PHE A 17 -2.59 -2.47 -2.76
C PHE A 17 -3.92 -3.06 -3.23
N ALA A 18 -3.93 -4.23 -3.86
CA ALA A 18 -5.16 -4.88 -4.30
C ALA A 18 -6.15 -5.17 -3.14
N VAL A 19 -5.64 -5.63 -1.99
CA VAL A 19 -6.46 -5.91 -0.81
C VAL A 19 -6.92 -4.60 -0.17
N TRP A 20 -6.01 -3.64 -0.01
CA TRP A 20 -6.33 -2.32 0.53
C TRP A 20 -7.38 -1.61 -0.34
N ALA A 21 -7.18 -1.53 -1.65
CA ALA A 21 -8.09 -0.88 -2.59
C ALA A 21 -9.50 -1.49 -2.53
N ARG A 22 -9.61 -2.82 -2.44
CA ARG A 22 -10.91 -3.49 -2.27
C ARG A 22 -11.60 -3.09 -0.96
N ARG A 23 -10.86 -2.96 0.15
CA ARG A 23 -11.42 -2.48 1.43
C ARG A 23 -11.89 -1.02 1.33
N ILE A 24 -11.12 -0.17 0.67
CA ILE A 24 -11.47 1.25 0.43
C ILE A 24 -12.73 1.38 -0.42
N GLU A 25 -12.82 0.62 -1.51
CA GLU A 25 -14.03 0.59 -2.36
C GLU A 25 -15.28 0.27 -1.54
N LEU A 26 -15.22 -0.72 -0.65
CA LEU A 26 -16.34 -1.08 0.23
C LEU A 26 -16.70 0.03 1.24
N ILE A 27 -15.69 0.68 1.85
CA ILE A 27 -15.92 1.77 2.81
C ILE A 27 -16.57 2.98 2.14
N PHE A 28 -16.13 3.33 0.93
CA PHE A 28 -16.67 4.46 0.19
C PHE A 28 -18.11 4.19 -0.25
N VAL A 29 -18.44 2.96 -0.65
CA VAL A 29 -19.83 2.54 -0.89
C VAL A 29 -20.67 2.72 0.38
N ALA A 30 -20.20 2.21 1.52
CA ALA A 30 -20.93 2.30 2.78
C ALA A 30 -21.15 3.75 3.27
N LYS A 31 -20.31 4.70 2.82
CA LYS A 31 -20.45 6.13 3.09
C LYS A 31 -21.15 6.92 1.99
N ASN A 32 -21.62 6.27 0.91
CA ASN A 32 -22.21 6.89 -0.27
C ASN A 32 -21.27 7.90 -0.96
N LEU A 33 -19.97 7.58 -1.01
CA LEU A 33 -18.90 8.39 -1.60
C LEU A 33 -18.19 7.70 -2.77
N ASP A 34 -18.58 6.47 -3.12
CA ASP A 34 -17.96 5.61 -4.15
C ASP A 34 -17.77 6.29 -5.50
N LYS A 35 -18.73 7.13 -5.92
CA LYS A 35 -18.62 7.90 -7.17
C LYS A 35 -17.35 8.75 -7.25
N PHE A 36 -16.84 9.25 -6.11
CA PHE A 36 -15.66 10.10 -6.04
C PHE A 36 -14.34 9.33 -6.14
N LEU A 37 -14.36 7.99 -6.15
CA LEU A 37 -13.18 7.19 -6.47
C LEU A 37 -12.83 7.23 -7.97
N SER A 38 -13.78 7.64 -8.82
CA SER A 38 -13.63 7.61 -10.28
C SER A 38 -13.94 8.94 -10.97
N LYS A 39 -14.72 9.81 -10.33
CA LYS A 39 -15.19 11.07 -10.93
C LYS A 39 -15.00 12.24 -9.98
N GLU A 40 -14.68 13.38 -10.56
CA GLU A 40 -14.63 14.65 -9.84
C GLU A 40 -16.03 15.16 -9.46
N ALA A 41 -16.04 16.10 -8.52
CA ALA A 41 -17.24 16.85 -8.23
C ALA A 41 -17.63 17.76 -9.41
N ASP A 42 -18.93 17.89 -9.63
CA ASP A 42 -19.50 19.01 -10.35
C ASP A 42 -19.45 20.24 -9.44
N GLU A 43 -18.59 21.20 -9.78
CA GLU A 43 -18.37 22.41 -8.99
C GLU A 43 -19.63 23.28 -8.87
N THR A 44 -20.60 23.12 -9.77
CA THR A 44 -21.86 23.86 -9.75
C THR A 44 -22.85 23.33 -8.69
N LYS A 45 -22.58 22.14 -8.12
CA LYS A 45 -23.46 21.49 -7.14
C LYS A 45 -22.82 21.47 -5.76
N GLU A 46 -23.25 22.35 -4.87
CA GLU A 46 -22.73 22.49 -3.51
C GLU A 46 -22.76 21.18 -2.70
N ASN A 47 -23.85 20.40 -2.83
CA ASN A 47 -23.96 19.07 -2.22
C ASN A 47 -22.88 18.09 -2.73
N GLN A 48 -22.45 18.22 -3.98
CA GLN A 48 -21.41 17.36 -4.56
C GLN A 48 -20.01 17.84 -4.16
N VAL A 49 -19.79 19.16 -4.09
CA VAL A 49 -18.53 19.75 -3.62
C VAL A 49 -18.25 19.35 -2.16
N SER A 50 -19.25 19.49 -1.28
CA SER A 50 -19.12 19.11 0.13
C SER A 50 -18.87 17.60 0.31
N ALA A 51 -19.54 16.75 -0.46
CA ALA A 51 -19.32 15.31 -0.43
C ALA A 51 -17.94 14.91 -1.00
N SER A 52 -17.44 15.61 -2.03
CA SER A 52 -16.10 15.38 -2.57
C SER A 52 -15.00 15.76 -1.57
N LYS A 53 -15.14 16.89 -0.87
CA LYS A 53 -14.21 17.26 0.22
C LYS A 53 -14.15 16.20 1.32
N LYS A 54 -15.30 15.61 1.68
CA LYS A 54 -15.37 14.49 2.63
C LYS A 54 -14.68 13.23 2.09
N ALA A 55 -14.90 12.90 0.82
CA ALA A 55 -14.25 11.78 0.14
C ALA A 55 -12.72 11.94 0.11
N TYR A 56 -12.24 13.14 -0.21
CA TYR A 56 -10.82 13.48 -0.23
C TYR A 56 -10.19 13.36 1.16
N ALA A 57 -10.78 14.00 2.18
CA ALA A 57 -10.29 13.90 3.55
C ALA A 57 -10.25 12.45 4.05
N LEU A 58 -11.29 11.67 3.74
CA LEU A 58 -11.35 10.25 4.11
C LEU A 58 -10.27 9.42 3.39
N MET A 59 -10.01 9.67 2.11
CA MET A 59 -8.95 8.99 1.37
C MET A 59 -7.58 9.25 2.01
N LEU A 60 -7.29 10.50 2.38
CA LEU A 60 -6.03 10.85 3.04
C LEU A 60 -5.84 10.12 4.37
N LEU A 61 -6.91 9.96 5.17
CA LEU A 61 -6.84 9.23 6.45
C LEU A 61 -6.42 7.76 6.27
N PHE A 62 -6.72 7.17 5.12
CA PHE A 62 -6.36 5.78 4.81
C PHE A 62 -4.99 5.61 4.16
N ILE A 63 -4.20 6.67 4.03
CA ILE A 63 -2.87 6.64 3.41
C ILE A 63 -1.84 7.04 4.46
N SER A 64 -0.73 6.30 4.53
CA SER A 64 0.36 6.62 5.46
C SER A 64 1.19 7.81 4.96
N ASP A 65 1.82 8.53 5.88
CA ASP A 65 2.69 9.68 5.57
C ASP A 65 3.75 9.36 4.50
N LYS A 66 4.29 8.13 4.52
CA LYS A 66 5.29 7.66 3.55
C LYS A 66 4.78 7.72 2.12
N VAL A 67 3.51 7.39 1.90
CA VAL A 67 2.89 7.39 0.57
C VAL A 67 2.34 8.77 0.24
N LEU A 68 1.85 9.52 1.23
CA LEU A 68 1.34 10.88 1.05
C LEU A 68 2.35 11.83 0.40
N VAL A 69 3.65 11.70 0.72
CA VAL A 69 4.71 12.51 0.09
C VAL A 69 4.72 12.36 -1.44
N SER A 70 4.35 11.18 -1.97
CA SER A 70 4.30 10.93 -3.42
C SER A 70 3.01 11.41 -4.10
N LEU A 71 2.06 11.94 -3.33
CA LEU A 71 0.73 12.37 -3.77
C LEU A 71 0.52 13.88 -3.56
N SER A 72 1.59 14.65 -3.35
CA SER A 72 1.51 16.09 -3.04
C SER A 72 0.76 16.93 -4.08
N ASP A 73 0.74 16.47 -5.33
CA ASP A 73 0.13 17.18 -6.45
C ASP A 73 -1.35 16.80 -6.66
N GLU A 74 -1.86 15.84 -5.90
CA GLU A 74 -3.17 15.25 -6.08
C GLU A 74 -4.19 15.84 -5.08
N ASN A 75 -5.14 16.62 -5.60
CA ASN A 75 -6.03 17.44 -4.76
C ASN A 75 -7.45 16.88 -4.60
N THR A 76 -7.71 15.70 -5.17
CA THR A 76 -9.04 15.11 -5.22
C THR A 76 -9.00 13.62 -4.89
N CYS A 77 -10.13 13.08 -4.44
CA CYS A 77 -10.22 11.65 -4.12
C CYS A 77 -9.98 10.78 -5.36
N ALA A 78 -10.54 11.20 -6.50
CA ALA A 78 -10.40 10.48 -7.75
C ALA A 78 -8.96 10.51 -8.24
N SER A 79 -8.29 11.67 -8.20
CA SER A 79 -6.93 11.81 -8.68
C SER A 79 -5.94 10.98 -7.84
N ILE A 80 -6.08 11.01 -6.50
CA ILE A 80 -5.33 10.12 -5.59
C ILE A 80 -5.56 8.66 -5.94
N PHE A 81 -6.82 8.21 -6.04
CA PHE A 81 -7.11 6.80 -6.24
C PHE A 81 -6.63 6.31 -7.60
N GLN A 82 -6.77 7.11 -8.65
CA GLN A 82 -6.24 6.81 -9.98
C GLN A 82 -4.71 6.79 -9.99
N LYS A 83 -4.04 7.72 -9.30
CA LYS A 83 -2.58 7.71 -9.16
C LYS A 83 -2.11 6.44 -8.47
N LEU A 84 -2.75 6.06 -7.36
CA LEU A 84 -2.44 4.83 -6.65
C LEU A 84 -2.68 3.59 -7.51
N LYS A 85 -3.81 3.49 -8.22
CA LYS A 85 -4.06 2.42 -9.20
C LYS A 85 -2.97 2.44 -10.28
N SER A 86 -2.59 3.61 -10.79
CA SER A 86 -1.55 3.75 -11.80
C SER A 86 -0.14 3.44 -11.29
N THR A 87 0.13 3.51 -9.99
CA THR A 87 1.46 3.22 -9.43
C THR A 87 1.56 1.77 -8.98
N TYR A 88 0.48 1.22 -8.43
CA TYR A 88 0.46 -0.08 -7.76
C TYR A 88 -0.36 -1.17 -8.50
N LEU A 89 -1.18 -0.80 -9.49
CA LEU A 89 -1.84 -1.73 -10.43
C LEU A 89 -1.34 -1.62 -11.88
N ARG A 90 -0.62 -0.55 -12.26
CA ARG A 90 -0.08 -0.43 -13.62
C ARG A 90 1.14 -1.33 -13.76
N ASP A 91 1.11 -2.16 -14.82
CA ASP A 91 2.16 -3.04 -15.34
C ASP A 91 2.92 -3.83 -14.27
N GLY A 92 2.86 -5.16 -14.33
CA GLY A 92 3.55 -6.05 -13.39
C GLY A 92 4.99 -5.57 -13.12
N ALA A 93 5.68 -5.06 -14.14
CA ALA A 93 7.03 -4.51 -14.05
C ALA A 93 7.21 -3.38 -13.00
N VAL A 94 6.35 -2.35 -12.95
CA VAL A 94 6.54 -1.22 -12.01
C VAL A 94 6.27 -1.66 -10.57
N ASN A 95 5.19 -2.41 -10.35
CA ASN A 95 4.88 -2.94 -9.04
C ASN A 95 5.98 -3.91 -8.57
N GLN A 96 6.53 -4.72 -9.46
CA GLN A 96 7.69 -5.56 -9.18
C GLN A 96 8.91 -4.75 -8.76
N ILE A 97 9.23 -3.66 -9.45
CA ILE A 97 10.35 -2.76 -9.09
C ILE A 97 10.13 -2.18 -7.69
N LEU A 98 8.92 -1.70 -7.37
CA LEU A 98 8.61 -1.14 -6.06
C LEU A 98 8.74 -2.17 -4.93
N ILE A 99 8.21 -3.38 -5.13
CA ILE A 99 8.31 -4.45 -4.13
C ILE A 99 9.78 -4.88 -3.95
N ARG A 100 10.55 -5.02 -5.03
CA ARG A 100 11.99 -5.31 -4.97
C ARG A 100 12.77 -4.22 -4.24
N LYS A 101 12.44 -2.94 -4.48
CA LYS A 101 13.04 -1.81 -3.76
C LYS A 101 12.74 -1.91 -2.26
N ARG A 102 11.49 -2.23 -1.88
CA ARG A 102 11.09 -2.42 -0.48
C ARG A 102 11.83 -3.59 0.17
N LEU A 103 11.96 -4.72 -0.51
CA LEU A 103 12.76 -5.87 -0.04
C LEU A 103 14.23 -5.49 0.19
N ALA A 104 14.84 -4.73 -0.73
CA ALA A 104 16.23 -4.31 -0.60
C ALA A 104 16.48 -3.31 0.55
N MET A 105 15.49 -2.46 0.86
CA MET A 105 15.57 -1.49 1.96
C MET A 105 15.08 -2.04 3.30
N LEU A 106 14.47 -3.22 3.32
CA LEU A 106 13.95 -3.83 4.54
C LEU A 106 15.12 -4.19 5.46
N LYS A 107 15.01 -3.81 6.74
CA LYS A 107 15.97 -4.14 7.78
C LYS A 107 15.23 -4.73 8.97
N LYS A 108 15.76 -5.82 9.51
CA LYS A 108 15.26 -6.38 10.77
C LYS A 108 15.51 -5.34 11.87
N LYS A 109 14.43 -4.93 12.53
CA LYS A 109 14.46 -4.02 13.68
C LYS A 109 14.49 -4.83 14.99
N GLU A 110 14.06 -4.23 16.08
CA GLU A 110 13.87 -4.86 17.41
C GLU A 110 12.66 -5.82 17.46
N VAL A 111 12.22 -6.35 16.32
CA VAL A 111 11.16 -7.36 16.22
C VAL A 111 11.72 -8.77 16.29
N SER A 112 10.86 -9.76 16.56
CA SER A 112 11.26 -11.17 16.53
C SER A 112 11.69 -11.60 15.12
N MET A 113 12.46 -12.69 15.03
CA MET A 113 12.86 -13.22 13.73
C MET A 113 11.65 -13.70 12.91
N GLN A 114 10.65 -14.29 13.57
CA GLN A 114 9.42 -14.74 12.91
C GLN A 114 8.60 -13.59 12.31
N GLU A 115 8.45 -12.48 13.03
CA GLU A 115 7.73 -11.31 12.51
C GLU A 115 8.44 -10.72 11.28
N HIS A 116 9.77 -10.61 11.34
CA HIS A 116 10.57 -10.14 10.21
C HIS A 116 10.46 -11.06 8.99
N LEU A 117 10.54 -12.39 9.18
CA LEU A 117 10.36 -13.36 8.10
C LEU A 117 8.93 -13.32 7.53
N SER A 118 7.93 -13.05 8.36
CA SER A 118 6.55 -12.85 7.89
C SER A 118 6.43 -11.62 7.00
N GLU A 119 7.12 -10.52 7.33
CA GLU A 119 7.15 -9.32 6.47
C GLU A 119 7.84 -9.59 5.12
N VAL A 120 9.00 -10.27 5.14
CA VAL A 120 9.69 -10.70 3.91
C VAL A 120 8.79 -11.59 3.05
N ASN A 121 8.17 -12.60 3.65
CA ASN A 121 7.24 -13.51 2.95
C ASN A 121 6.03 -12.77 2.38
N GLY A 122 5.51 -11.76 3.08
CA GLY A 122 4.44 -10.90 2.59
C GLY A 122 4.82 -10.17 1.30
N LEU A 123 6.05 -9.66 1.21
CA LEU A 123 6.57 -8.99 0.02
C LEU A 123 6.88 -9.97 -1.12
N VAL A 124 7.45 -11.13 -0.82
CA VAL A 124 7.68 -12.19 -1.81
C VAL A 124 6.38 -12.69 -2.42
N ASN A 125 5.33 -12.88 -1.60
CA ASN A 125 4.01 -13.28 -2.09
C ASN A 125 3.38 -12.22 -3.00
N GLN A 126 3.61 -10.93 -2.72
CA GLN A 126 3.21 -9.86 -3.63
C GLN A 126 3.94 -9.94 -4.97
N LEU A 127 5.25 -10.21 -5.00
CA LEU A 127 5.99 -10.43 -6.25
C LEU A 127 5.46 -11.63 -7.04
N LYS A 128 5.15 -12.74 -6.35
CA LYS A 128 4.54 -13.91 -6.97
C LYS A 128 3.17 -13.58 -7.57
N SER A 129 2.36 -12.76 -6.89
CA SER A 129 1.06 -12.30 -7.40
C SER A 129 1.17 -11.41 -8.65
N CYS A 130 2.32 -10.75 -8.84
CA CYS A 130 2.65 -10.00 -10.05
C CYS A 130 3.21 -10.89 -11.19
N GLY A 131 3.14 -12.23 -11.07
CA GLY A 131 3.63 -13.18 -12.07
C GLY A 131 5.14 -13.42 -12.05
N VAL A 132 5.86 -12.93 -11.04
CA VAL A 132 7.32 -13.16 -10.93
C VAL A 132 7.61 -14.54 -10.39
N LYS A 133 8.47 -15.27 -11.12
CA LYS A 133 9.16 -16.44 -10.58
C LYS A 133 10.33 -15.96 -9.74
N ILE A 134 10.25 -16.13 -8.43
CA ILE A 134 11.35 -15.90 -7.48
C ILE A 134 11.87 -17.26 -7.05
N SER A 135 13.19 -17.45 -7.07
CA SER A 135 13.82 -18.66 -6.58
C SER A 135 13.98 -18.62 -5.06
N ASP A 136 14.14 -19.78 -4.43
CA ASP A 136 14.39 -19.85 -2.99
C ASP A 136 15.71 -19.15 -2.62
N MET A 137 16.70 -19.18 -3.52
CA MET A 137 17.97 -18.46 -3.35
C MET A 137 17.75 -16.94 -3.31
N ASP A 138 16.90 -16.39 -4.17
CA ASP A 138 16.57 -14.95 -4.14
C ASP A 138 15.94 -14.56 -2.80
N ILE A 139 15.06 -15.40 -2.26
CA ILE A 139 14.43 -15.19 -0.95
C ILE A 139 15.49 -15.19 0.15
N ILE A 140 16.41 -16.16 0.13
CA ILE A 140 17.53 -16.25 1.09
C ILE A 140 18.38 -14.98 1.02
N VAL A 141 18.73 -14.51 -0.18
CA VAL A 141 19.50 -13.27 -0.37
C VAL A 141 18.78 -12.08 0.25
N TYR A 142 17.47 -11.90 0.01
CA TYR A 142 16.71 -10.82 0.63
C TYR A 142 16.68 -10.90 2.15
N ILE A 143 16.54 -12.10 2.72
CA ILE A 143 16.61 -12.32 4.17
C ILE A 143 17.99 -11.88 4.67
N LEU A 144 19.08 -12.41 4.10
CA LEU A 144 20.45 -12.10 4.55
C LEU A 144 20.77 -10.61 4.44
N MET A 145 20.39 -9.95 3.34
CA MET A 145 20.60 -8.50 3.16
C MET A 145 19.85 -7.65 4.19
N SER A 146 18.75 -8.16 4.74
CA SER A 146 17.91 -7.47 5.70
C SER A 146 18.36 -7.63 7.17
N LEU A 147 19.23 -8.60 7.47
CA LEU A 147 19.71 -8.85 8.84
C LEU A 147 20.75 -7.80 9.30
N PRO A 148 20.78 -7.45 10.60
CA PRO A 148 21.74 -6.51 11.15
C PRO A 148 23.17 -7.10 11.16
N PRO A 149 24.20 -6.26 11.41
CA PRO A 149 25.61 -6.69 11.39
C PRO A 149 25.95 -7.83 12.38
N GLU A 150 25.17 -8.00 13.44
CA GLU A 150 25.31 -9.09 14.41
C GLU A 150 25.26 -10.48 13.77
N TYR A 151 24.62 -10.60 12.59
CA TYR A 151 24.47 -11.84 11.84
C TYR A 151 25.53 -11.99 10.73
N ASP A 152 26.54 -11.12 10.63
CA ASP A 152 27.52 -11.15 9.54
C ASP A 152 28.34 -12.45 9.50
N SER A 153 28.55 -13.09 10.66
CA SER A 153 29.16 -14.43 10.74
C SER A 153 28.30 -15.49 10.03
N THR A 154 26.97 -15.43 10.19
CA THR A 154 26.03 -16.32 9.52
C THR A 154 25.90 -16.01 8.02
N LYS A 155 26.00 -14.73 7.62
CA LYS A 155 26.00 -14.33 6.20
C LYS A 155 27.24 -14.84 5.46
N SER A 156 28.39 -14.88 6.14
CA SER A 156 29.67 -15.29 5.56
C SER A 156 29.86 -16.81 5.49
N ALA A 157 29.01 -17.58 6.18
CA ALA A 157 29.09 -19.04 6.25
C ALA A 157 28.23 -19.77 5.20
N ILE A 158 27.44 -19.03 4.41
CA ILE A 158 26.57 -19.51 3.34
C ILE A 158 27.24 -19.23 1.99
#